data_AF-A0A4Q5VBF8-F1
#
_entry.id   AF-A0A4Q5VBF8-F1
#
_cell.length_a   1.000
_cell.length_b   1.000
_cell.length_c   1.000
_cell.angle_alpha   90.00
_cell.angle_beta   90.00
_cell.angle_gamma   90.00
#
_symmetry.space_group_name_H-M   'P 1'
#
loop_
_entity.id
_entity.type
_entity.pdbx_description
1 polymer ?
#
loop_
_entity_poly.entity_id
_entity_poly.type
_entity_poly.pdbx_seq_one_letter_code
_entity_poly.pdbx_strand_id
1 'polypeptide(L)' 'MLNFKLLTCQEVATVASDYLDKHIDGKLGLNIRLHLMMCANCRRFVKHLQLTTKVVPHLVYKNQGTVDAEAVLKRIKEKR' A
#
# COMPACT_ATOMS: atom_id res chain seq x y z
N MET A 1 26.00 -18.71 11.15
CA MET A 1 25.90 -17.42 10.45
C MET A 1 24.50 -17.31 9.91
N LEU A 2 23.62 -16.57 10.60
CA LEU A 2 22.22 -16.40 10.18
C LEU A 2 22.23 -15.60 8.87
N ASN A 3 21.77 -16.25 7.79
CA ASN A 3 21.61 -15.66 6.46
C ASN A 3 20.51 -14.60 6.49
N PHE A 4 20.83 -13.41 7.01
CA PHE A 4 20.13 -12.18 6.69
C PHE A 4 20.46 -11.87 5.23
N LYS A 5 19.66 -12.37 4.30
CA LYS A 5 19.57 -11.71 3.00
C LYS A 5 18.99 -10.32 3.29
N LEU A 6 19.88 -9.34 3.48
CA LEU A 6 19.52 -7.95 3.72
C LEU A 6 18.59 -7.54 2.59
N LEU A 7 17.29 -7.43 2.86
CA LEU A 7 16.48 -6.51 2.08
C LEU A 7 17.14 -5.16 2.24
N THR A 8 17.66 -4.63 1.15
CA THR A 8 18.14 -3.26 1.06
C THR A 8 16.98 -2.32 1.31
N CYS A 9 17.27 -1.08 1.72
CA CYS A 9 16.24 -0.06 1.88
C CYS A 9 15.40 0.12 0.60
N GLN A 10 16.02 -0.09 -0.58
CA GLN A 10 15.36 -0.05 -1.88
C GLN A 10 14.39 -1.22 -2.05
N GLU A 11 14.81 -2.45 -1.78
CA GLU A 11 13.91 -3.61 -1.87
C GLU A 11 12.73 -3.47 -0.91
N VAL A 12 12.97 -2.96 0.32
CA VAL A 12 11.89 -2.64 1.26
C VAL A 12 10.94 -1.61 0.67
N ALA A 13 11.42 -0.57 -0.01
CA ALA A 13 10.56 0.42 -0.65
C ALA A 13 9.71 -0.18 -1.78
N THR A 14 10.27 -1.10 -2.56
CA THR A 14 9.55 -1.81 -3.64
C THR A 14 8.41 -2.67 -3.09
N VAL A 15 8.67 -3.42 -2.02
CA VAL A 15 7.66 -4.34 -1.43
C VAL A 15 6.81 -3.68 -0.33
N ALA A 16 7.08 -2.41 0.05
CA ALA A 16 6.38 -1.74 1.13
C ALA A 16 4.89 -1.54 0.83
N SER A 17 4.54 -1.27 -0.42
CA SER A 17 3.14 -1.12 -0.85
C SER A 17 2.38 -2.44 -0.68
N ASP A 18 2.91 -3.52 -1.25
CA ASP A 18 2.31 -4.87 -1.12
C ASP A 18 2.21 -5.30 0.36
N TYR A 19 3.21 -4.93 1.18
CA TYR A 19 3.22 -5.19 2.62
C TYR A 19 2.08 -4.46 3.34
N LEU A 20 1.78 -3.23 2.93
CA LEU A 20 0.67 -2.43 3.48
C LEU A 20 -0.68 -2.95 3.02
N ASP A 21 -0.76 -3.42 1.79
CA ASP A 21 -1.98 -3.95 1.17
C ASP A 21 -2.22 -5.43 1.57
N LYS A 22 -1.42 -5.98 2.49
CA LYS A 22 -1.50 -7.37 3.04
C LYS A 22 -1.35 -8.48 1.99
N HIS A 23 -0.79 -8.18 0.81
CA HIS A 23 -0.61 -9.14 -0.30
C HIS A 23 0.72 -9.90 -0.23
N ILE A 24 1.30 -10.13 0.96
CA ILE A 24 2.64 -10.70 1.08
C ILE A 24 2.65 -12.07 1.77
N ASP A 25 3.28 -13.04 1.11
CA ASP A 25 3.62 -14.36 1.65
C ASP A 25 4.40 -14.25 2.97
N GLY A 26 3.94 -14.95 4.01
CA GLY A 26 4.32 -14.72 5.42
C GLY A 26 5.83 -14.72 5.74
N LYS A 27 6.68 -15.33 4.91
CA LYS A 27 8.15 -15.27 5.06
C LYS A 27 8.73 -13.90 4.74
N LEU A 28 8.20 -13.21 3.73
CA LEU A 28 8.65 -11.87 3.33
C LEU A 28 8.22 -10.81 4.36
N GLY A 29 7.05 -10.99 4.98
CA GLY A 29 6.60 -10.15 6.09
C GLY A 29 7.54 -10.18 7.31
N LEU A 30 8.12 -11.33 7.64
CA LEU A 30 9.09 -11.45 8.74
C LEU A 30 10.39 -10.70 8.45
N ASN A 31 10.93 -10.81 7.24
CA ASN A 31 12.16 -10.12 6.84
C ASN A 31 12.00 -8.60 6.86
N ILE A 32 10.87 -8.08 6.36
CA ILE A 32 10.56 -6.64 6.41
C ILE A 32 10.44 -6.17 7.86
N ARG A 33 9.79 -6.96 8.73
CA ARG A 33 9.62 -6.62 10.15
C ARG A 33 10.96 -6.52 10.87
N LEU A 34 11.88 -7.45 10.61
CA LEU A 34 13.26 -7.40 11.13
C LEU A 34 14.01 -6.17 10.60
N HIS A 35 13.89 -5.85 9.30
CA HIS A 35 14.52 -4.66 8.74
C HIS A 35 13.98 -3.37 9.38
N LEU A 36 12.66 -3.24 9.56
CA LEU A 36 12.03 -2.08 10.20
C LEU A 36 12.36 -1.95 11.70
N MET A 37 12.79 -3.03 12.35
CA MET A 37 13.34 -2.98 13.72
C MET A 37 14.75 -2.41 13.75
N MET A 38 15.57 -2.63 12.71
CA MET A 38 16.96 -2.18 12.65
C MET A 38 17.15 -0.82 11.94
N CYS A 39 16.30 -0.48 10.97
CA CYS A 39 16.41 0.73 10.16
C CYS A 39 15.32 1.76 10.51
N ALA A 40 15.71 2.85 11.18
CA ALA A 40 14.81 3.93 11.55
C ALA A 40 14.25 4.70 10.33
N ASN A 41 15.02 4.81 9.24
CA ASN A 41 14.60 5.50 8.03
C ASN A 41 13.46 4.75 7.32
N CYS A 42 13.62 3.45 7.11
CA CYS A 42 12.56 2.62 6.55
C CYS A 42 11.31 2.61 7.45
N ARG A 43 11.48 2.64 8.79
CA ARG A 43 10.36 2.75 9.71
C ARG A 43 9.58 4.05 9.52
N ARG A 44 10.26 5.19 9.36
CA ARG A 44 9.61 6.48 9.06
C ARG A 44 8.92 6.43 7.70
N PHE A 45 9.62 5.97 6.67
CA PHE A 45 9.07 5.84 5.32
C PHE A 45 7.77 5.03 5.30
N VAL A 46 7.78 3.82 5.89
CA VAL A 46 6.58 2.98 5.93
C VAL A 46 5.46 3.68 6.69
N LYS A 47 5.74 4.33 7.84
CA LYS A 47 4.73 5.12 8.57
C LYS A 47 4.08 6.20 7.70
N HIS A 48 4.88 6.99 6.97
CA HIS A 48 4.36 8.00 6.05
C HIS A 48 3.50 7.36 4.96
N LEU A 49 3.95 6.24 4.41
CA LEU A 49 3.21 5.51 3.38
C LEU A 49 1.87 4.98 3.91
N GLN A 50 1.80 4.43 5.14
CA GLN A 50 0.51 4.00 5.71
C GLN A 50 -0.45 5.16 5.96
N LEU A 51 0.08 6.34 6.31
CA LEU A 51 -0.77 7.52 6.50
C LEU A 51 -1.36 7.96 5.17
N THR A 52 -0.56 8.01 4.10
CA THR A 52 -1.06 8.36 2.77
C THR A 52 -2.09 7.36 2.26
N THR A 53 -1.86 6.06 2.42
CA THR A 53 -2.81 5.03 1.95
C THR A 53 -4.11 5.01 2.75
N LYS A 54 -4.10 5.42 4.02
CA LYS A 54 -5.32 5.57 4.83
C LYS A 54 -6.08 6.86 4.52
N VAL A 55 -5.37 7.98 4.34
CA VAL A 55 -6.00 9.29 4.15
C VAL A 55 -6.63 9.43 2.77
N VAL A 56 -5.97 8.92 1.72
CA VAL A 56 -6.48 9.05 0.34
C VAL A 56 -7.91 8.51 0.17
N PRO A 57 -8.25 7.29 0.63
CA PRO A 57 -9.63 6.79 0.59
C PRO A 57 -10.62 7.70 1.31
N HIS A 58 -10.25 8.27 2.46
CA HIS A 58 -11.13 9.18 3.20
C HIS A 58 -11.36 10.51 2.46
N LEU A 59 -10.36 11.02 1.75
CA LEU A 59 -10.50 12.22 0.93
C LEU A 59 -11.35 11.95 -0.32
N VAL A 60 -11.14 10.81 -0.98
CA VAL A 60 -11.91 10.41 -2.17
C VAL A 60 -13.37 10.14 -1.80
N TYR A 61 -13.63 9.42 -0.71
CA TYR A 61 -14.99 9.12 -0.25
C TYR A 61 -15.77 10.38 0.12
N LYS A 62 -15.11 11.37 0.75
CA LYS A 62 -15.72 12.66 1.10
C LYS A 62 -16.08 13.51 -0.13
N ASN A 63 -15.42 13.29 -1.27
CA ASN A 63 -15.65 14.03 -2.51
C ASN A 63 -16.51 13.25 -3.54
N GLN A 64 -16.87 12.00 -3.24
CA GLN A 64 -17.84 11.26 -4.04
C GLN A 64 -19.24 11.76 -3.67
N GLY A 65 -19.75 12.72 -4.44
CA GLY A 65 -21.19 12.95 -4.53
C GLY A 65 -21.92 11.65 -4.93
N THR A 66 -23.24 11.61 -4.74
CA THR A 66 -24.07 10.44 -5.07
C THR A 66 -23.79 9.97 -6.50
N VAL A 67 -23.11 8.83 -6.64
CA VAL A 67 -22.82 8.24 -7.95
C VAL A 67 -24.13 7.72 -8.51
N ASP A 68 -24.64 8.41 -9.52
CA ASP A 68 -25.89 8.07 -10.20
C ASP A 68 -25.65 6.83 -11.10
N ALA A 69 -26.12 5.67 -10.62
CA ALA A 69 -25.89 4.38 -11.25
C ALA A 69 -26.54 4.31 -12.64
N GLU A 70 -27.71 4.92 -12.81
CA GLU A 70 -28.41 5.04 -14.08
C GLU A 70 -27.57 5.84 -15.10
N ALA A 71 -26.97 6.96 -14.69
CA ALA A 71 -26.11 7.76 -15.56
C ALA A 71 -24.85 7.00 -16.02
N VAL A 72 -24.27 6.16 -15.15
CA VAL A 72 -23.13 5.30 -15.50
C VAL A 72 -23.55 4.21 -16.48
N LEU A 73 -24.68 3.53 -16.24
CA LEU A 73 -25.20 2.49 -17.12
C LEU A 73 -25.51 3.00 -18.53
N LYS A 74 -26.04 4.23 -18.63
CA LYS A 74 -26.32 4.86 -19.92
C LYS A 74 -25.05 5.08 -20.74
N ARG A 75 -23.97 5.60 -20.11
CA ARG A 75 -22.67 5.81 -20.78
C ARG A 75 -22.01 4.51 -21.24
N ILE A 76 -22.16 3.42 -20.49
CA ILE A 76 -21.64 2.09 -20.88
C ILE A 76 -22.38 1.55 -22.11
N LYS A 77 -23.71 1.78 -22.18
CA LYS A 77 -24.53 1.34 -23.32
C LYS A 77 -24.30 2.18 -24.58
N GLU A 78 -24.05 3.48 -24.47
CA GLU A 78 -23.80 4.38 -25.60
C GLU A 78 -22.42 4.19 -26.25
N LYS A 79 -21.45 3.62 -25.53
CA LYS A 79 -20.11 3.30 -26.04
C LYS A 79 -19.99 1.90 -26.66
N ARG A 80 -21.07 1.13 -26.67
CA ARG A 80 -21.14 -0.21 -27.27
C ARG A 80 -21.84 -0.14 -28.61
#